data_AF-D2TZY5-F1
#
_entry.id   AF-D2TZY5-F1
#
_cell.length_a   1.000
_cell.length_b   1.000
_cell.length_c   1.000
_cell.angle_alpha   90.00
_cell.angle_beta   90.00
_cell.angle_gamma   90.00
#
_symmetry.space_group_name_H-M   'P 1'
#
loop_
_entity.id
_entity.type
_entity.pdbx_description
1 polymer ?
#
loop_
_entity_poly.entity_id
_entity_poly.type
_entity_poly.pdbx_seq_one_letter_code
_entity_poly.pdbx_strand_id
1 'polypeptide(L)' 'MLSDNLLSDRFSQMDKLFSRITGEKPLSDIPAYNLQKKDKENLELTVTVPGYKQHELDISV' A
#
# COMPACT_ATOMS: atom_id res chain seq x y z
N MET A 1 38.93 -14.25 2.23
CA MET A 1 38.23 -13.99 3.50
C MET A 1 37.99 -12.51 3.80
N LEU A 2 38.59 -11.55 3.08
CA LEU A 2 38.30 -10.10 3.23
C LEU A 2 37.25 -9.55 2.24
N SER A 3 36.95 -10.32 1.19
CA SER A 3 36.03 -9.96 0.10
C SER A 3 34.56 -10.14 0.50
N ASP A 4 34.24 -11.16 1.30
CA ASP A 4 32.86 -11.50 1.64
C ASP A 4 32.23 -10.41 2.53
N ASN A 5 33.00 -9.86 3.49
CA ASN A 5 32.53 -8.78 4.36
C ASN A 5 32.26 -7.47 3.59
N LEU A 6 33.11 -7.13 2.61
CA LEU A 6 32.90 -5.94 1.77
C LEU A 6 31.65 -6.06 0.90
N LEU A 7 31.37 -7.25 0.36
CA LEU A 7 30.16 -7.51 -0.41
C LEU A 7 28.92 -7.47 0.49
N SER A 8 28.95 -8.09 1.67
CA SER A 8 27.86 -8.06 2.66
C SER A 8 27.50 -6.64 3.11
N ASP A 9 28.49 -5.76 3.29
CA ASP A 9 28.27 -4.36 3.62
C ASP A 9 27.57 -3.60 2.48
N ARG A 10 27.89 -3.93 1.23
CA ARG A 10 27.22 -3.34 0.06
C ARG A 10 25.78 -3.85 -0.07
N PHE A 11 25.53 -5.15 0.11
CA PHE A 11 24.18 -5.71 0.10
C PHE A 11 23.29 -5.07 1.19
N SER A 12 23.82 -4.94 2.40
CA SER A 12 23.12 -4.28 3.51
C SER A 12 22.80 -2.81 3.23
N GLN A 13 23.68 -2.11 2.50
CA GLN A 13 23.42 -0.74 2.06
C GLN A 13 22.36 -0.68 0.97
N MET A 14 22.38 -1.62 0.02
CA MET A 14 21.37 -1.72 -1.02
C MET A 14 19.98 -2.00 -0.43
N ASP A 15 19.85 -2.95 0.51
CA ASP A 15 18.58 -3.23 1.18
C ASP A 15 18.02 -2.01 1.93
N LYS A 16 18.88 -1.23 2.59
CA LYS A 16 18.48 0.03 3.26
C LYS A 16 18.07 1.12 2.26
N LEU A 17 18.68 1.15 1.07
CA LEU A 17 18.30 2.09 0.00
C LEU A 17 16.97 1.70 -0.63
N PHE A 18 16.80 0.41 -0.96
CA PHE A 18 15.54 -0.10 -1.50
C PHE A 18 14.40 0.05 -0.49
N SER A 19 14.64 -0.17 0.81
CA SER A 19 13.61 0.07 1.83
C SER A 19 13.27 1.55 1.99
N ARG A 20 14.19 2.49 1.78
CA ARG A 20 13.87 3.93 1.81
C ARG A 20 13.17 4.41 0.55
N ILE A 21 13.57 3.91 -0.61
CA ILE A 21 13.02 4.29 -1.91
C ILE A 21 11.63 3.67 -2.11
N THR A 22 11.38 2.48 -1.55
CA THR A 22 10.10 1.77 -1.68
C THR A 22 9.25 1.76 -0.39
N GLY A 23 9.84 2.08 0.76
CA GLY A 23 9.18 2.04 2.08
C GLY A 23 8.41 3.29 2.47
N GLU A 24 8.29 4.24 1.55
CA GLU A 24 7.18 5.19 1.55
C GLU A 24 6.56 5.21 0.15
N LYS A 25 6.11 4.05 -0.35
CA LYS A 25 4.78 4.15 -0.94
C LYS A 25 3.93 4.61 0.24
N PRO A 26 3.34 5.82 0.25
CA PRO A 26 2.28 6.07 1.21
C PRO A 26 1.38 4.86 1.04
N LEU A 27 1.11 4.14 2.13
CA LEU A 27 -0.09 3.31 2.17
C LEU A 27 -1.13 4.27 1.63
N SER A 28 -1.52 4.11 0.37
CA SER A 28 -2.38 5.08 -0.27
C SER A 28 -3.55 5.15 0.68
N ASP A 29 -3.71 6.29 1.38
CA ASP A 29 -4.73 6.42 2.44
C ASP A 29 -6.11 6.08 1.89
N ILE A 30 -6.21 6.12 0.56
CA ILE A 30 -7.31 5.64 -0.23
C ILE A 30 -7.14 4.13 -0.48
N PRO A 31 -7.97 3.29 0.17
CA PRO A 31 -8.03 1.85 -0.12
C PRO A 31 -8.38 1.60 -1.58
N ALA A 32 -8.02 0.41 -2.08
CA ALA A 32 -8.41 -0.01 -3.41
C ALA A 32 -9.95 0.01 -3.54
N TYR A 33 -10.43 0.71 -4.56
CA TYR A 33 -11.85 0.86 -4.84
C TYR A 33 -12.16 0.54 -6.29
N ASN A 34 -13.39 0.12 -6.54
CA ASN A 34 -13.97 -0.03 -7.86
C ASN A 34 -15.20 0.88 -7.95
N LEU A 35 -15.22 1.80 -8.92
CA LEU A 35 -16.36 2.65 -9.20
C LEU A 35 -16.96 2.22 -10.54
N GLN A 36 -18.21 1.76 -10.50
CA GLN A 36 -18.92 1.32 -11.68
C GLN A 36 -20.25 2.04 -11.85
N LYS A 37 -20.58 2.40 -13.09
CA LYS A 37 -21.88 2.97 -13.44
C LYS A 37 -22.85 1.84 -13.76
N LYS A 38 -23.86 1.63 -12.91
CA LYS A 38 -24.85 0.56 -13.11
C LYS A 38 -25.91 0.93 -14.15
N ASP A 39 -26.32 2.19 -14.18
CA ASP A 39 -27.27 2.72 -15.15
C ASP A 39 -27.08 4.24 -15.31
N LYS A 40 -28.06 4.96 -15.89
CA LYS A 40 -27.93 6.40 -16.15
C LYS A 40 -27.80 7.25 -14.88
N GLU A 41 -28.40 6.82 -13.77
CA GLU A 41 -28.53 7.60 -12.53
C GLU A 41 -27.84 6.95 -11.33
N ASN A 42 -27.50 5.65 -11.40
CA ASN A 42 -26.88 4.93 -10.29
C ASN A 42 -25.39 4.65 -10.52
N LEU A 43 -24.58 5.05 -9.53
CA LEU A 43 -23.17 4.74 -9.39
C LEU A 43 -22.99 3.79 -8.21
N GLU A 44 -22.15 2.78 -8.38
CA GLU A 44 -21.75 1.89 -7.29
C GLU A 44 -20.26 2.04 -7.02
N LEU A 45 -19.94 2.36 -5.76
CA LEU A 45 -18.58 2.39 -5.23
C LEU A 45 -18.39 1.18 -4.32
N THR A 46 -17.45 0.31 -4.66
CA THR A 46 -17.00 -0.81 -3.81
C THR A 46 -15.62 -0.52 -3.28
N VAL A 47 -15.42 -0.62 -1.97
CA VAL A 47 -14.14 -0.38 -1.32
C VAL A 47 -13.76 -1.60 -0.49
N THR A 48 -12.53 -2.10 -0.66
CA THR A 48 -12.02 -3.23 0.12
C THR A 48 -11.19 -2.71 1.28
N VAL A 49 -11.70 -2.87 2.50
CA VAL A 49 -11.05 -2.46 3.76
C VAL A 49 -10.75 -3.68 4.65
N PRO A 50 -9.67 -4.44 4.37
CA PRO A 50 -9.35 -5.64 5.13
C PRO A 50 -8.94 -5.29 6.56
N GLY A 51 -9.37 -6.11 7.52
CA GLY A 51 -9.03 -5.94 8.94
C GLY A 51 -9.96 -5.04 9.74
N TYR A 52 -10.87 -4.32 9.08
CA TYR A 52 -11.88 -3.50 9.74
C TYR A 52 -13.19 -4.27 9.93
N LYS A 53 -13.84 -4.02 11.06
CA LYS A 53 -15.20 -4.47 11.36
C LYS A 53 -16.19 -3.35 11.02
N GLN A 54 -17.44 -3.74 10.81
CA GLN A 54 -18.49 -2.81 10.38
C GLN A 54 -18.67 -1.59 11.31
N HIS A 55 -18.53 -1.76 12.64
CA HIS A 55 -18.70 -0.66 13.60
C HIS A 55 -17.48 0.28 13.68
N GLU A 56 -16.39 -0.06 13.00
CA GLU A 56 -15.19 0.78 12.89
C GLU A 56 -15.22 1.64 11.62
N LEU A 57 -16.24 1.44 10.76
CA LEU A 57 -16.43 2.15 9.51
C LEU A 57 -17.53 3.20 9.64
N ASP A 58 -17.24 4.41 9.21
CA ASP A 58 -18.20 5.51 9.10
C ASP A 58 -18.31 5.96 7.64
N ILE A 59 -19.53 6.29 7.21
CA ILE A 59 -19.80 6.81 5.87
C ILE A 59 -20.46 8.17 6.02
N SER A 60 -19.74 9.21 5.60
CA SER A 60 -20.20 10.60 5.61
C SER A 60 -20.37 11.10 4.17
N VAL A 61 -21.41 11.91 3.93
CA VAL A 61 -21.79 12.48 2.62
C VAL A 61 -21.56 13.98 2.60
#